data_AF-A0A7X6ZRY9-F1
#
_entry.id   AF-A0A7X6ZRY9-F1
#
_cell.length_a   1.000
_cell.length_b   1.000
_cell.length_c   1.000
_cell.angle_alpha   90.00
_cell.angle_beta   90.00
_cell.angle_gamma   90.00
#
_symmetry.space_group_name_H-M   'P 1'
#
loop_
_entity.id
_entity.type
_entity.pdbx_description
1 polymer ?
#
loop_
_entity_poly.entity_id
_entity_poly.type
_entity_poly.pdbx_seq_one_letter_code
_entity_poly.pdbx_strand_id
1 'polypeptide(L)' 'MKLTDIVELVDGVAEGDIDGVDITGIGALRDALPGDISFLSNRKYSSQLASTKASAVLVDMEQDCAGVSA' A
#
# COMPACT_ATOMS: atom_id res chain seq x y z
N MET A 1 2.31 13.00 5.54
CA MET A 1 0.82 12.91 5.42
C MET A 1 0.44 11.58 6.02
N LYS A 2 -0.63 11.48 6.83
CA LYS A 2 -0.95 10.18 7.41
C LYS A 2 -1.60 9.30 6.34
N LEU A 3 -1.36 7.99 6.43
CA LEU A 3 -2.01 7.02 5.57
C LEU A 3 -3.55 7.13 5.66
N THR A 4 -4.08 7.41 6.86
CA THR A 4 -5.51 7.63 7.10
C THR A 4 -6.09 8.75 6.24
N ASP A 5 -5.37 9.88 6.10
CA ASP A 5 -5.82 10.99 5.26
C ASP A 5 -5.96 10.55 3.78
N ILE A 6 -5.03 9.70 3.32
CA ILE A 6 -5.04 9.20 1.94
C ILE A 6 -6.24 8.29 1.71
N VAL A 7 -6.53 7.41 2.68
CA VAL A 7 -7.68 6.50 2.64
C VAL A 7 -8.99 7.29 2.56
N GLU A 8 -9.13 8.35 3.35
CA GLU A 8 -10.31 9.23 3.30
C GLU A 8 -10.41 9.99 1.97
N LEU A 9 -9.28 10.46 1.41
CA LEU A 9 -9.27 11.18 0.13
C LEU A 9 -9.66 10.32 -1.07
N VAL A 10 -9.34 9.03 -1.03
CA VAL A 10 -9.66 8.08 -2.12
C VAL A 10 -10.97 7.35 -1.91
N ASP A 11 -11.71 7.66 -0.82
CA ASP A 11 -12.91 6.93 -0.38
C ASP A 11 -12.64 5.41 -0.32
N GLY A 12 -11.44 5.07 0.16
CA GLY A 12 -10.93 3.70 0.17
C GLY A 12 -11.15 2.99 1.51
N VAL A 13 -10.83 1.71 1.53
CA VAL A 13 -10.75 0.92 2.76
C VAL A 13 -9.30 0.52 2.99
N ALA A 14 -8.82 0.71 4.21
CA ALA A 14 -7.53 0.22 4.63
C ALA A 14 -7.66 -1.06 5.45
N GLU A 15 -6.76 -2.01 5.23
CA GLU A 15 -6.64 -3.23 6.02
C GLU A 15 -5.30 -3.24 6.75
N GLY A 16 -5.33 -3.61 8.04
CA GLY A 16 -4.15 -3.65 8.91
C GLY A 16 -3.99 -2.41 9.81
N ASP A 17 -2.79 -2.27 10.38
CA ASP A 17 -2.45 -1.16 11.27
C ASP A 17 -1.99 0.05 10.44
N ILE A 18 -2.89 1.01 10.27
CA ILE A 18 -2.64 2.25 9.52
C ILE A 18 -2.44 3.48 10.42
N ASP A 19 -2.73 3.35 11.71
CA ASP A 19 -2.71 4.47 12.64
C ASP A 19 -1.27 4.88 12.95
N GLY A 20 -0.91 6.12 12.62
CA GLY A 20 0.47 6.61 12.79
C GLY A 20 1.43 6.27 11.66
N VAL A 21 0.96 5.71 10.55
CA VAL A 21 1.79 5.54 9.35
C VAL A 21 1.93 6.89 8.62
N ASP A 22 3.15 7.42 8.64
CA ASP A 22 3.52 8.63 7.90
C ASP A 22 3.98 8.30 6.48
N ILE A 23 3.26 8.84 5.50
CA ILE A 23 3.61 8.77 4.09
C ILE A 23 4.38 10.03 3.70
N THR A 24 5.56 9.83 3.12
CA THR A 24 6.53 10.85 2.71
C THR A 24 6.72 10.88 1.19
N GLY A 25 6.35 9.82 0.47
CA GLY A 25 6.55 9.71 -0.97
C GLY A 25 5.65 8.67 -1.65
N ILE A 26 5.85 8.54 -2.95
CA ILE A 26 5.17 7.56 -3.80
C ILE A 26 6.24 6.77 -4.54
N GLY A 27 6.21 5.45 -4.41
CA GLY A 27 7.22 4.56 -5.00
C GLY A 27 6.57 3.41 -5.76
N ALA A 28 7.24 2.88 -6.79
CA ALA A 28 6.81 1.64 -7.44
C ALA A 28 7.14 0.43 -6.57
N LEU A 29 6.38 -0.68 -6.68
CA LEU A 29 6.51 -1.85 -5.80
C LEU A 29 7.96 -2.35 -5.61
N ARG A 30 8.81 -2.24 -6.64
CA ARG A 30 10.21 -2.68 -6.60
C ARG A 30 11.16 -1.72 -5.90
N ASP A 31 10.89 -0.42 -5.97
CA ASP A 31 11.79 0.65 -5.55
C ASP A 31 11.24 1.42 -4.34
N ALA A 32 10.00 1.14 -3.93
CA ALA A 32 9.35 1.76 -2.80
C ALA A 32 10.16 1.54 -1.51
N LEU A 33 10.27 2.60 -0.74
CA LEU A 33 10.97 2.65 0.53
C LEU A 33 9.98 2.76 1.69
N PRO A 34 10.45 2.55 2.93
CA PRO A 34 9.65 2.86 4.11
C PRO A 34 9.23 4.34 4.09
N GLY A 35 7.94 4.60 4.26
CA GLY A 35 7.32 5.91 4.10
C GLY A 35 6.72 6.16 2.71
N ASP A 36 6.96 5.29 1.73
CA ASP A 36 6.32 5.41 0.42
C ASP A 36 5.00 4.64 0.36
N ILE A 37 4.03 5.21 -0.36
CA ILE A 37 2.85 4.48 -0.82
C ILE A 37 3.09 3.95 -2.24
N SER A 38 2.71 2.69 -2.48
CA SER A 38 2.78 2.06 -3.80
C SER A 38 1.40 1.69 -4.32
N PHE A 39 1.31 1.33 -5.61
CA PHE A 39 0.05 0.93 -6.23
C PHE A 39 0.24 -0.36 -7.03
N LEU A 40 -0.69 -1.30 -6.85
CA LEU A 40 -0.76 -2.53 -7.61
C LEU A 40 -1.96 -2.49 -8.55
N SER A 41 -1.72 -2.19 -9.82
CA SER A 41 -2.79 -2.21 -10.85
C SER A 41 -3.00 -3.59 -11.49
N ASN A 42 -2.03 -4.49 -11.39
CA ASN A 42 -2.04 -5.72 -12.20
C ASN A 42 -1.62 -6.95 -11.37
N ARG A 43 -2.52 -7.93 -11.23
CA ARG A 43 -2.35 -9.19 -10.47
C ARG A 43 -1.00 -9.88 -10.62
N LYS A 44 -0.41 -9.83 -11.82
CA LYS A 44 0.90 -10.45 -12.10
C LYS A 44 2.05 -9.95 -11.21
N TYR A 45 1.88 -8.81 -10.54
CA TYR A 45 2.88 -8.24 -9.63
C TYR A 45 2.57 -8.53 -8.14
N SER A 46 1.62 -9.42 -7.84
CA SER A 46 1.37 -9.88 -6.47
C SER A 46 2.61 -10.47 -5.80
N SER A 47 3.48 -11.16 -6.55
CA SER A 47 4.77 -11.64 -6.03
C SER A 47 5.71 -10.49 -5.63
N GLN A 48 5.53 -9.29 -6.16
CA GLN A 48 6.31 -8.10 -5.76
C GLN A 48 5.73 -7.43 -4.50
N LEU A 49 4.45 -7.66 -4.15
CA LEU A 49 3.89 -7.22 -2.88
C LEU A 49 4.68 -7.82 -1.71
N ALA A 50 4.94 -9.13 -1.75
CA ALA A 50 5.67 -9.81 -0.68
C ALA A 50 7.11 -9.31 -0.49
N SER A 51 7.70 -8.68 -1.51
CA SER A 51 9.08 -8.18 -1.46
C SER A 51 9.17 -6.66 -1.38
N THR A 52 8.04 -5.94 -1.39
CA THR A 52 8.03 -4.48 -1.35
C THR A 52 8.40 -3.97 0.04
N LYS A 53 8.98 -2.77 0.11
CA LYS A 53 9.25 -2.06 1.36
C LYS A 53 8.36 -0.83 1.55
N ALA A 54 7.34 -0.68 0.69
CA ALA A 54 6.35 0.37 0.81
C ALA A 54 5.64 0.26 2.18
N SER A 55 5.31 1.40 2.78
CA SER A 55 4.50 1.43 4.01
C SER A 55 3.05 1.10 3.75
N ALA A 56 2.55 1.33 2.54
CA ALA A 56 1.22 0.95 2.12
C ALA A 56 1.20 0.62 0.64
N VAL A 57 0.30 -0.27 0.24
CA VAL A 57 0.04 -0.57 -1.17
C VAL A 57 -1.44 -0.42 -1.45
N LEU A 58 -1.76 0.43 -2.40
CA LEU A 58 -3.11 0.61 -2.90
C LEU A 58 -3.41 -0.50 -3.92
N VAL A 59 -4.49 -1.22 -3.68
CA VAL A 59 -4.94 -2.36 -4.49
C VAL A 59 -6.38 -2.12 -4.93
N ASP A 60 -6.80 -2.75 -6.02
CA ASP A 60 -8.20 -2.72 -6.45
C ASP A 60 -9.07 -3.64 -5.58
N MET A 61 -10.36 -3.34 -5.39
CA MET A 61 -11.24 -4.10 -4.48
C MET A 61 -11.45 -5.57 -4.88
N GLU A 62 -11.22 -5.95 -6.14
CA GLU A 62 -11.25 -7.36 -6.55
C GLU A 62 -9.94 -8.11 -6.25
N GLN A 63 -8.98 -7.42 -5.62
CA GLN A 63 -7.66 -7.93 -5.27
C GLN A 63 -7.62 -8.20 -3.76
N ASP A 64 -7.54 -9.48 -3.39
CA ASP A 64 -7.44 -9.91 -2.00
C ASP A 64 -6.16 -9.35 -1.34
N CYS A 65 -6.31 -8.63 -0.22
CA CYS A 65 -5.21 -8.06 0.56
C CYS A 65 -4.44 -9.11 1.39
N ALA A 66 -4.76 -10.40 1.24
CA ALA A 66 -4.20 -11.52 2.01
C ALA A 66 -2.67 -11.72 1.89
N GLY A 67 -1.97 -10.91 1.10
CA GLY A 67 -0.53 -11.01 0.88
C GLY A 67 0.37 -10.19 1.82
N VAL A 68 -0.19 -9.27 2.61
CA VAL A 68 0.58 -8.44 3.55
C VAL A 68 0.32 -8.91 4.98
N SER A 69 0.82 -10.10 5.30
CA SER A 69 0.89 -10.53 6.71
C SER A 69 2.06 -9.83 7.37
N ALA A 70 1.77 -9.24 8.54
CA ALA A 70 2.67 -8.52 9.43
C ALA A 70 4.00 -9.24 9.73
#